data_AF-A0A5K0WS95-F1
#
_entry.id   AF-A0A5K0WS95-F1
#
_cell.length_a   1.000
_cell.length_b   1.000
_cell.length_c   1.000
_cell.angle_alpha   90.00
_cell.angle_beta   90.00
_cell.angle_gamma   90.00
#
_symmetry.space_group_name_H-M   'P 1'
#
loop_
_entity.id
_entity.type
_entity.pdbx_description
1 polymer ?
#
loop_
_entity_poly.entity_id
_entity_poly.type
_entity_poly.pdbx_seq_one_letter_code
_entity_poly.pdbx_strand_id
1 'polypeptide(L)'
;YVRDEELRRQLSETEGLTEQKIDGVLNLFLEDLKSEKATEKWPLKMPAYSISKASLNAYVRLLSHRLKGIVCVNSVHPGIVRTDMTDFIGNLSPTEAAENVLRVALFPVGGPSGHNFLE
;
A
#
# COMPACT_ATOMS: atom_id res chain seq x y z
N TYR A 1 4.63 9.34 -4.01
CA TYR A 1 4.67 9.03 -2.57
C TYR A 1 4.45 10.31 -1.79
N VAL A 2 3.86 10.24 -0.58
CA VAL A 2 3.54 11.40 0.28
C VAL A 2 4.70 12.41 0.24
N ARG A 3 4.39 13.69 -0.02
CA ARG A 3 5.42 14.72 -0.25
C ARG A 3 6.00 15.21 1.08
N ASP A 4 5.17 15.21 2.12
CA ASP A 4 5.62 15.48 3.48
C ASP A 4 6.45 14.32 4.04
N GLU A 5 7.65 14.65 4.53
CA GLU A 5 8.62 13.66 4.99
C GLU A 5 8.21 12.98 6.29
N GLU A 6 7.55 13.71 7.20
CA GLU A 6 7.13 13.18 8.49
C GLU A 6 5.96 12.20 8.32
N LEU A 7 4.97 12.55 7.50
CA LEU A 7 3.87 11.65 7.15
C LEU A 7 4.38 10.40 6.41
N ARG A 8 5.35 10.56 5.52
CA ARG A 8 6.01 9.43 4.87
C ARG A 8 6.74 8.55 5.90
N ARG A 9 7.45 9.17 6.83
CA ARG A 9 8.18 8.49 7.91
C ARG A 9 7.23 7.64 8.74
N GLN A 10 6.12 8.22 9.21
CA GLN A 10 5.08 7.52 9.98
C GLN A 10 4.54 6.28 9.25
N LEU A 11 4.33 6.35 7.93
CA LEU A 11 3.88 5.19 7.14
C LEU A 11 5.00 4.19 6.79
N SER A 12 6.27 4.56 6.93
CA SER A 12 7.43 3.71 6.62
C SER A 12 8.10 3.09 7.85
N GLU A 13 7.81 3.61 9.05
CA GLU A 13 8.33 3.09 10.31
C GLU A 13 8.01 1.60 10.46
N THR A 14 9.01 0.83 10.89
CA THR A 14 8.88 -0.59 11.21
C THR A 14 8.65 -0.79 12.70
N GLU A 15 9.44 -0.09 13.53
CA GLU A 15 9.27 -0.09 14.98
C GLU A 15 8.26 0.97 15.42
N GLY A 16 7.31 0.60 16.27
CA GLY A 16 6.32 1.52 16.81
C GLY A 16 5.23 1.95 15.82
N LEU A 17 5.10 1.28 14.66
CA LEU A 17 3.94 1.43 13.78
C LEU A 17 2.68 0.91 14.49
N THR A 18 1.58 1.65 14.41
CA THR A 18 0.29 1.29 15.01
C THR A 18 -0.86 1.62 14.07
N GLU A 19 -2.02 1.00 14.28
CA GLU A 19 -3.25 1.38 13.57
C GLU A 19 -3.57 2.86 13.77
N GLN A 20 -3.41 3.39 14.99
CA GLN A 20 -3.67 4.79 15.29
C GLN A 20 -2.79 5.75 14.47
N LYS A 21 -1.52 5.40 14.21
CA LYS A 21 -0.64 6.20 13.35
C LYS A 21 -1.10 6.16 11.89
N ILE A 22 -1.48 4.98 11.39
CA ILE A 22 -1.99 4.81 10.01
C ILE A 22 -3.30 5.60 9.84
N ASP A 23 -4.24 5.43 10.76
CA ASP A 23 -5.52 6.13 10.79
C ASP A 23 -5.33 7.64 10.96
N GLY A 24 -4.34 8.07 11.74
CA GLY A 24 -3.97 9.48 11.88
C GLY A 24 -3.60 10.14 10.54
N VAL A 25 -2.77 9.47 9.73
CA VAL A 25 -2.42 9.95 8.38
C VAL A 25 -3.63 9.96 7.44
N LEU A 26 -4.48 8.92 7.50
CA LEU A 26 -5.70 8.84 6.70
C LEU A 26 -6.70 9.95 7.06
N ASN A 27 -6.94 10.19 8.34
CA ASN A 27 -7.86 11.22 8.83
C ASN A 27 -7.35 12.61 8.46
N LEU A 28 -6.05 12.88 8.64
CA LEU A 28 -5.45 14.14 8.22
C LEU A 28 -5.65 14.37 6.70
N PHE A 29 -5.42 13.34 5.88
CA PHE A 29 -5.67 13.43 4.44
C PHE A 29 -7.14 13.75 4.12
N LEU A 30 -8.09 13.09 4.79
CA LEU A 30 -9.52 13.34 4.58
C LEU A 30 -9.95 14.73 5.04
N GLU A 31 -9.39 15.24 6.13
CA GLU A 31 -9.65 16.59 6.63
C GLU A 31 -9.13 17.65 5.67
N ASP A 32 -7.87 17.53 5.21
CA ASP A 32 -7.29 18.46 4.25
C ASP A 32 -8.08 18.45 2.93
N LEU A 33 -8.46 17.27 2.45
CA LEU A 33 -9.28 17.11 1.24
C LEU A 33 -10.63 17.84 1.36
N LYS A 34 -11.29 17.73 2.50
CA LYS A 34 -12.57 18.42 2.77
C LYS A 34 -12.41 19.93 2.94
N SER A 35 -11.28 20.38 3.46
CA SER A 35 -11.03 21.79 3.73
C SER A 35 -10.55 22.58 2.51
N GLU A 36 -10.29 21.90 1.38
CA GLU A 36 -9.69 22.45 0.15
C GLU A 36 -8.37 23.20 0.39
N LYS A 37 -7.73 22.94 1.54
CA LYS A 37 -6.50 23.61 1.98
C LYS A 37 -5.41 22.56 2.14
N ALA A 38 -4.21 22.89 1.66
CA ALA A 38 -2.97 22.11 1.80
C ALA A 38 -2.86 20.81 0.97
N THR A 39 -2.87 20.95 -0.36
CA THR A 39 -2.50 19.85 -1.28
C THR A 39 -1.00 19.59 -1.34
N GLU A 40 -0.15 20.55 -0.91
CA GLU A 40 1.32 20.53 -1.04
C GLU A 40 2.01 19.32 -0.38
N LYS A 41 1.46 18.82 0.72
CA LYS A 41 1.95 17.62 1.42
C LYS A 41 1.49 16.30 0.78
N TRP A 42 0.44 16.34 -0.04
CA TRP A 42 -0.20 15.16 -0.60
C TRP A 42 0.26 14.85 -2.04
N PRO A 43 0.16 13.59 -2.51
CA PRO A 43 0.51 13.24 -3.88
C PRO A 43 -0.31 14.03 -4.91
N LEU A 44 0.35 14.53 -5.96
CA LEU A 44 -0.32 15.28 -7.03
C LEU A 44 -1.21 14.41 -7.92
N LYS A 45 -0.75 13.18 -8.22
CA LYS A 45 -1.45 12.24 -9.08
C LYS A 45 -2.21 11.23 -8.23
N MET A 46 -3.53 11.15 -8.44
CA MET A 46 -4.42 10.21 -7.74
C MET A 46 -4.17 10.19 -6.21
N PRO A 47 -4.34 11.33 -5.51
CA PRO A 47 -4.01 11.45 -4.09
C PRO A 47 -4.68 10.39 -3.22
N ALA A 48 -6.00 10.21 -3.36
CA ALA A 48 -6.76 9.24 -2.57
C ALA A 48 -6.28 7.79 -2.79
N TYR A 49 -6.01 7.41 -4.04
CA TYR A 49 -5.47 6.10 -4.37
C TYR A 49 -4.06 5.90 -3.79
N SER A 50 -3.20 6.91 -3.93
CA SER A 50 -1.82 6.86 -3.44
C SER A 50 -1.76 6.73 -1.92
N ILE A 51 -2.59 7.48 -1.20
CA ILE A 51 -2.65 7.44 0.27
C ILE A 51 -3.27 6.13 0.76
N SER A 52 -4.33 5.62 0.11
CA SER A 52 -4.93 4.35 0.50
C SER A 52 -3.96 3.17 0.30
N LYS A 53 -3.22 3.12 -0.81
CA LYS A 53 -2.22 2.07 -1.05
C LYS A 53 -0.97 2.20 -0.18
N ALA A 54 -0.52 3.42 0.12
CA ALA A 54 0.57 3.63 1.07
C ALA A 54 0.18 3.16 2.49
N SER A 55 -1.05 3.47 2.92
CA SER A 55 -1.60 3.04 4.21
C SER A 55 -1.80 1.52 4.27
N LEU A 56 -2.28 0.90 3.20
CA LEU A 56 -2.37 -0.56 3.07
C LEU A 56 -0.99 -1.22 3.23
N ASN A 57 0.04 -0.68 2.58
CA ASN A 57 1.41 -1.20 2.68
C ASN A 57 1.97 -1.07 4.10
N ALA A 58 1.62 -0.01 4.83
CA ALA A 58 1.93 0.12 6.25
C ALA A 58 1.17 -0.92 7.08
N TYR A 59 -0.11 -1.10 6.81
CA TYR A 59 -0.95 -2.09 7.51
C TYR A 59 -0.47 -3.52 7.31
N VAL A 60 -0.01 -3.89 6.11
CA VAL A 60 0.61 -5.19 5.82
C VAL A 60 1.84 -5.45 6.70
N ARG A 61 2.70 -4.45 6.90
CA ARG A 61 3.86 -4.54 7.81
C ARG A 61 3.42 -4.70 9.26
N LEU A 62 2.44 -3.93 9.71
CA LEU A 62 1.89 -4.06 11.06
C LEU A 62 1.32 -5.46 11.30
N LEU A 63 0.53 -5.96 10.34
CA LEU A 63 -0.15 -7.24 10.45
C LEU A 63 0.82 -8.42 10.36
N SER A 64 1.89 -8.32 9.56
CA SER A 64 2.93 -9.36 9.50
C SER A 64 3.65 -9.55 10.84
N HIS A 65 3.89 -8.47 11.58
CA HIS A 65 4.45 -8.53 12.94
C HIS A 65 3.48 -9.18 13.92
N ARG A 66 2.19 -8.82 13.88
CA ARG A 66 1.15 -9.37 14.76
C ARG A 66 0.90 -10.87 14.53
N LEU A 67 1.01 -11.33 13.29
CA LEU A 67 0.73 -12.71 12.88
C LEU A 67 2.00 -13.54 12.63
N LYS A 68 3.14 -13.07 13.12
CA LYS A 68 4.44 -13.72 12.92
C LYS A 68 4.40 -15.18 13.39
N GLY A 69 4.76 -16.10 12.49
CA GLY A 69 4.77 -17.55 12.75
C GLY A 69 3.41 -18.24 12.59
N ILE A 70 2.33 -17.49 12.29
CA ILE A 70 0.99 -18.03 12.05
C ILE A 70 0.69 -18.02 10.55
N VAL A 71 0.81 -16.86 9.90
CA VAL A 71 0.60 -16.68 8.44
C VAL A 71 1.61 -15.69 7.85
N CYS A 72 1.86 -15.81 6.54
CA CYS A 72 2.61 -14.82 5.78
C CYS A 72 1.65 -13.71 5.30
N VAL A 73 2.01 -12.45 5.51
CA VAL A 73 1.21 -11.29 5.13
C VAL A 73 2.05 -10.41 4.23
N ASN A 74 1.66 -10.22 2.98
CA ASN A 74 2.40 -9.40 2.01
C ASN A 74 1.43 -8.58 1.15
N SER A 75 1.94 -7.56 0.48
CA SER A 75 1.24 -6.85 -0.60
C SER A 75 1.98 -7.07 -1.91
N VAL A 76 1.24 -6.95 -3.02
CA VAL A 76 1.78 -7.11 -4.38
C VAL A 76 1.25 -5.98 -5.24
N HIS A 77 2.15 -5.26 -5.91
CA HIS A 77 1.81 -4.44 -7.06
C HIS A 77 1.74 -5.38 -8.28
N PRO A 78 0.55 -5.59 -8.87
CA PRO A 78 0.39 -6.59 -9.93
C PRO A 78 0.84 -6.09 -11.31
N GLY A 79 1.18 -4.81 -11.40
CA GLY A 79 1.50 -4.06 -12.61
C GLY A 79 0.36 -3.21 -13.14
N ILE A 80 0.62 -2.56 -14.28
CA ILE A 80 -0.40 -1.78 -14.99
C ILE A 80 -1.22 -2.74 -15.84
N VAL A 81 -2.34 -3.20 -15.26
CA VAL A 81 -3.19 -4.26 -15.82
C VAL A 81 -4.30 -3.66 -16.67
N ARG A 82 -4.61 -4.28 -17.81
CA ARG A 82 -5.73 -3.92 -18.69
C ARG A 82 -7.05 -4.42 -18.08
N THR A 83 -7.74 -3.54 -17.34
CA THR A 83 -9.01 -3.81 -16.65
C THR A 83 -9.93 -2.60 -16.78
N ASP A 84 -11.19 -2.71 -16.36
CA ASP A 84 -12.10 -1.58 -16.28
C ASP A 84 -11.53 -0.42 -15.43
N MET A 85 -10.75 -0.71 -14.38
CA MET A 85 -10.12 0.31 -13.51
C MET A 85 -9.14 1.20 -14.27
N THR A 86 -8.55 0.69 -15.35
CA THR A 86 -7.52 1.37 -16.14
C THR A 86 -8.02 1.77 -17.52
N ASP A 87 -9.33 1.69 -17.77
CA ASP A 87 -9.92 1.85 -19.12
C ASP A 87 -9.23 0.94 -20.15
N PHE A 88 -8.85 -0.26 -19.73
CA PHE A 88 -8.06 -1.24 -20.50
C PHE A 88 -6.68 -0.72 -20.97
N ILE A 89 -6.15 0.34 -20.36
CA ILE A 89 -4.80 0.87 -20.60
C ILE A 89 -3.81 0.16 -19.66
N GLY A 90 -2.85 -0.57 -20.23
CA GLY A 90 -1.82 -1.25 -19.46
C GLY A 90 -0.99 -2.20 -20.30
N ASN A 91 0.09 -2.68 -19.70
CA ASN A 91 1.05 -3.57 -20.37
C ASN A 91 0.73 -5.06 -20.11
N LEU A 92 -0.06 -5.36 -19.07
CA LEU A 92 -0.38 -6.73 -18.67
C LEU A 92 -1.87 -7.05 -18.90
N SER A 93 -2.17 -8.29 -19.28
CA SER A 93 -3.51 -8.87 -19.16
C SER A 93 -3.85 -9.19 -17.70
N PRO A 94 -5.14 -9.36 -17.35
CA PRO A 94 -5.53 -9.85 -16.02
C PRO A 94 -4.87 -11.17 -15.63
N THR A 95 -4.67 -12.08 -16.59
CA THR A 95 -4.02 -13.37 -16.36
C THR A 95 -2.55 -13.21 -15.99
N GLU A 96 -1.78 -12.43 -16.76
CA GLU A 96 -0.36 -12.17 -16.46
C GLU A 96 -0.17 -11.47 -15.11
N ALA A 97 -1.05 -10.52 -14.79
CA ALA A 97 -1.03 -9.85 -13.50
C ALA A 97 -1.37 -10.79 -12.32
N ALA A 98 -2.29 -11.74 -12.53
CA ALA A 98 -2.64 -12.74 -11.53
C ALA A 98 -1.46 -13.69 -11.23
N GLU A 99 -0.63 -14.02 -12.22
CA GLU A 99 0.57 -14.82 -12.01
C GLU A 99 1.54 -14.14 -11.03
N ASN A 100 1.71 -12.81 -11.12
CA ASN A 100 2.55 -12.06 -10.18
C ASN A 100 2.05 -12.16 -8.74
N VAL A 101 0.72 -12.10 -8.54
CA VAL A 101 0.10 -12.28 -7.23
C VAL A 101 0.25 -13.72 -6.74
N LEU A 102 0.06 -14.71 -7.61
CA LEU A 102 0.19 -16.13 -7.28
C LEU A 102 1.61 -16.50 -6.84
N ARG A 103 2.65 -15.91 -7.45
CA ARG A 103 4.05 -16.15 -7.04
C ARG A 103 4.29 -15.84 -5.57
N VAL A 104 3.65 -14.80 -5.04
CA VAL A 104 3.76 -14.41 -3.62
C VAL A 104 2.83 -15.24 -2.74
N ALA A 105 1.61 -15.52 -3.21
CA ALA A 105 0.64 -16.33 -2.48
C ALA A 105 1.09 -17.79 -2.27
N LEU A 106 1.90 -18.32 -3.21
CA LEU A 106 2.40 -19.69 -3.21
C LEU A 106 3.81 -19.82 -2.61
N PHE A 107 4.29 -18.83 -1.87
CA PHE A 107 5.54 -18.99 -1.14
C PHE A 107 5.50 -20.20 -0.20
N PRO A 108 6.61 -20.93 -0.05
CA PRO A 108 6.68 -22.04 0.87
C PRO A 108 6.46 -21.56 2.31
N VAL A 109 6.13 -22.50 3.20
CA VAL A 109 6.06 -22.24 4.64
C VAL A 109 7.38 -21.62 5.11
N GLY A 110 7.30 -20.52 5.86
CA GLY A 110 8.47 -19.74 6.28
C GLY A 110 8.98 -18.74 5.23
N GLY A 111 8.24 -18.54 4.14
CA GLY A 111 8.52 -17.50 3.15
C GLY A 111 8.42 -16.06 3.69
N PRO A 112 8.78 -15.05 2.87
CA PRO A 112 8.77 -13.66 3.27
C PRO A 112 7.43 -13.19 3.85
N SER A 113 7.47 -12.27 4.81
CA SER A 113 6.28 -11.65 5.42
C SER A 113 6.56 -10.18 5.76
N GLY A 114 5.60 -9.30 5.51
CA GLY A 114 5.71 -7.85 5.72
C GLY A 114 6.25 -7.07 4.53
N HIS A 115 6.34 -7.69 3.35
CA HIS A 115 6.94 -7.06 2.17
C HIS A 115 5.88 -6.53 1.20
N ASN A 116 6.31 -5.54 0.41
CA ASN A 116 5.57 -5.04 -0.74
C ASN A 116 6.34 -5.45 -1.99
N PHE A 117 5.81 -6.38 -2.76
CA PHE A 117 6.43 -6.88 -4.00
C PHE A 117 6.02 -6.02 -5.19
N LEU A 118 6.95 -5.79 -6.12
CA LEU A 118 6.71 -5.18 -7.42
C LEU A 118 6.76 -6.28 -8.48
N GLU A 119 6.02 -6.14 -9.59
CA GLU A 119 6.05 -7.10 -10.71
C GLU A 119 7.43 -7.33 -11.31
#